data_AF-A0A8B8NKN9-F1
#
_entry.id   AF-A0A8B8NKN9-F1
#
_cell.length_a   1.000
_cell.length_b   1.000
_cell.length_c   1.000
_cell.angle_alpha   90.00
_cell.angle_beta   90.00
_cell.angle_gamma   90.00
#
_symmetry.space_group_name_H-M   'P 1'
#
loop_
_entity.id
_entity.type
_entity.pdbx_description
1 polymer ?
#
loop_
_entity_poly.entity_id
_entity_poly.type
_entity_poly.pdbx_seq_one_letter_code
_entity_poly.pdbx_strand_id
1 'polypeptide(L)'
;MAVLGSSSSCSVAVVGAVLVIVLVLNGAGLCNGGKTSAFVRKVEKTVDMPLDSDVFRVPPGYNAPQQVHITQGDRVGKGVIVSWVTPDEPGSSEVLYWSENSEHKQKAKGKVNRYKFYNYTSGYIHHCTINNLMYNTKYCYEVGIGQTVRQFWFTTPPEVGPDVPYTFGLIGDLGQSFDSNLTLTHYENNPQKGQTVLFVGDLCYADQYPNHDNVRWDTWGRFAERSVAYQPWIWTAGNHELDFAPELGENKPFKPFTNRYHTPYRASNSTAPFWYSIKRASAYIIVLSSYSAYAHLLLISFYLCSLLR
;
A
#
# COMPACT_ATOMS: atom_id res chain seq x y z
N MET A 1 70.76 33.28 -24.95
CA MET A 1 70.82 32.61 -23.62
C MET A 1 69.48 32.82 -22.93
N ALA A 2 69.06 31.78 -22.20
CA ALA A 2 67.67 31.45 -21.87
C ALA A 2 66.90 32.45 -21.01
N VAL A 3 65.59 32.48 -21.29
CA VAL A 3 64.47 33.01 -20.52
C VAL A 3 64.22 32.13 -19.28
N LEU A 4 63.64 32.70 -18.21
CA LEU A 4 62.62 32.16 -17.25
C LEU A 4 62.70 33.03 -15.97
N GLY A 5 61.64 33.59 -15.37
CA GLY A 5 60.22 33.30 -15.41
C GLY A 5 59.71 33.14 -13.98
N SER A 6 59.52 34.24 -13.23
CA SER A 6 59.07 34.22 -11.83
C SER A 6 57.80 35.06 -11.63
N SER A 7 56.62 34.46 -11.78
CA SER A 7 55.36 35.08 -11.31
C SER A 7 54.12 34.16 -11.24
N SER A 8 54.22 32.82 -11.36
CA SER A 8 53.01 31.99 -11.51
C SER A 8 52.52 31.23 -10.27
N SER A 9 53.31 31.05 -9.19
CA SER A 9 52.86 30.16 -8.09
C SER A 9 51.85 30.80 -7.14
N CYS A 10 51.90 32.13 -6.95
CA CYS A 10 51.01 32.83 -6.02
C CYS A 10 49.59 32.97 -6.58
N SER A 11 49.43 33.18 -7.89
CA SER A 11 48.10 33.34 -8.50
C SER A 11 47.32 32.02 -8.58
N VAL A 12 48.00 30.89 -8.80
CA VAL A 12 47.36 29.57 -8.88
C VAL A 12 46.82 29.13 -7.51
N ALA A 13 47.57 29.40 -6.43
CA ALA A 13 47.11 29.10 -5.07
C ALA A 13 45.89 29.95 -4.66
N VAL A 14 45.88 31.23 -5.03
CA VAL A 14 44.75 32.15 -4.76
C VAL A 14 43.51 31.74 -5.58
N VAL A 15 43.68 31.39 -6.85
CA VAL A 15 42.58 30.90 -7.70
C VAL A 15 42.01 29.57 -7.18
N GLY A 16 42.88 28.66 -6.73
CA GLY A 16 42.48 27.41 -6.09
C GLY A 16 41.69 27.64 -4.79
N ALA A 17 42.15 28.56 -3.94
CA ALA A 17 41.45 28.89 -2.69
C ALA A 17 40.08 29.53 -2.96
N VAL A 18 39.97 30.43 -3.93
CA VAL A 18 38.69 31.05 -4.32
C VAL A 18 37.72 30.01 -4.89
N LEU A 19 38.20 29.07 -5.71
CA LEU A 19 37.37 27.98 -6.24
C LEU A 19 36.84 27.06 -5.12
N VAL A 20 37.69 26.72 -4.14
CA VAL A 20 37.27 25.92 -2.98
C VAL A 20 36.24 26.68 -2.15
N ILE A 21 36.43 27.98 -1.92
CA ILE A 21 35.46 28.81 -1.18
C ILE A 21 34.13 28.89 -1.93
N VAL A 22 34.14 29.10 -3.24
CA VAL A 22 32.92 29.12 -4.07
C VAL A 22 32.20 27.78 -4.07
N LEU A 23 32.93 26.66 -4.12
CA LEU A 23 32.36 25.31 -4.01
C LEU A 23 31.75 25.04 -2.64
N VAL A 24 32.42 25.45 -1.56
CA VAL A 24 31.91 25.31 -0.19
C VAL A 24 30.68 26.20 0.03
N LEU A 25 30.70 27.44 -0.45
CA LEU A 25 29.57 28.37 -0.35
C LEU A 25 28.36 27.92 -1.20
N ASN A 26 28.58 27.34 -2.39
CA ASN A 26 27.51 26.74 -3.19
C ASN A 26 26.96 25.45 -2.54
N GLY A 27 27.81 24.64 -1.92
CA GLY A 27 27.37 23.46 -1.14
C GLY A 27 26.55 23.85 0.09
N ALA A 28 26.94 24.93 0.79
CA ALA A 28 26.21 25.45 1.94
C ALA A 28 24.88 26.16 1.54
N GLY A 29 24.82 26.78 0.36
CA GLY A 29 23.60 27.41 -0.17
C GLY A 29 22.56 26.43 -0.73
N LEU A 30 22.96 25.20 -1.07
CA LEU A 30 22.08 24.16 -1.62
C LEU A 30 21.55 23.17 -0.57
N CYS A 31 22.10 23.21 0.65
CA CYS A 31 21.64 22.38 1.76
C CYS A 31 20.87 23.24 2.76
N ASN A 32 19.55 23.35 2.58
CA ASN A 32 18.66 23.81 3.65
C ASN A 32 18.61 22.71 4.72
N GLY A 33 19.61 22.71 5.61
CA GLY A 33 19.74 21.80 6.74
C GLY A 33 18.43 21.79 7.52
N GLY A 34 17.76 20.63 7.51
CA GLY A 34 16.34 20.47 7.78
C GLY A 34 15.86 21.19 9.04
N LYS A 35 14.75 21.93 8.90
CA LYS A 35 13.93 22.32 10.05
C LYS A 35 13.37 21.05 10.69
N THR A 36 13.95 20.61 11.79
CA THR A 36 13.33 19.59 12.64
C THR A 36 12.14 20.21 13.36
N SER A 37 11.00 19.53 13.34
CA SER A 37 9.83 19.96 14.09
C SER A 37 10.16 20.06 15.59
N ALA A 38 9.57 21.03 16.29
CA ALA A 38 9.59 21.07 17.75
C ALA A 38 8.72 19.96 18.38
N PHE A 39 7.98 19.21 17.57
CA PHE A 39 7.19 18.07 18.02
C PHE A 39 8.09 16.97 18.57
N VAL A 40 7.88 16.65 19.85
CA VAL A 40 8.51 15.51 20.53
C VAL A 40 7.43 14.46 20.76
N ARG A 41 7.61 13.26 20.19
CA ARG A 41 6.72 12.12 20.45
C ARG A 41 6.89 11.70 21.92
N LYS A 42 5.80 11.28 22.57
CA LYS A 42 5.87 10.66 23.90
C LYS A 42 6.83 9.45 23.84
N VAL A 43 7.64 9.29 24.89
CA VAL A 43 8.62 8.18 24.99
C VAL A 43 7.92 6.83 25.20
N GLU A 44 6.73 6.86 25.78
CA GLU A 44 5.90 5.68 26.03
C GLU A 44 5.53 4.98 24.71
N LYS A 45 5.66 3.65 24.70
CA LYS A 45 5.21 2.84 23.57
C LYS A 45 3.71 3.03 23.38
N THR A 46 3.27 3.09 22.13
CA THR A 46 1.85 3.11 21.79
C THR A 46 1.17 1.85 22.32
N VAL A 47 -0.07 1.98 22.77
CA VAL A 47 -0.85 0.87 23.33
C VAL A 47 -1.81 0.37 22.27
N ASP A 48 -1.74 -0.93 21.98
CA ASP A 48 -2.68 -1.59 21.08
C ASP A 48 -4.09 -1.56 21.64
N MET A 49 -5.06 -1.27 20.78
CA MET A 49 -6.46 -1.25 21.17
C MET A 49 -6.87 -2.66 21.65
N PRO A 50 -7.64 -2.77 22.75
CA PRO A 50 -8.12 -4.05 23.24
C PRO A 50 -9.16 -4.66 22.28
N LEU A 51 -9.31 -5.99 22.29
CA LEU A 51 -10.14 -6.72 21.31
C LEU A 51 -11.63 -6.35 21.36
N ASP A 52 -12.11 -5.81 22.48
CA ASP A 52 -13.47 -5.32 22.71
C ASP A 52 -13.69 -3.86 22.30
N SER A 53 -12.69 -3.21 21.71
CA SER A 53 -12.81 -1.86 21.16
C SER A 53 -13.90 -1.77 20.10
N ASP A 54 -14.57 -0.62 20.05
CA ASP A 54 -15.65 -0.33 19.10
C ASP A 54 -15.24 -0.52 17.63
N VAL A 55 -14.02 -0.11 17.27
CA VAL A 55 -13.45 -0.25 15.92
C VAL A 55 -13.22 -1.70 15.48
N PHE A 56 -13.21 -2.65 16.42
CA PHE A 56 -13.05 -4.07 16.13
C PHE A 56 -14.36 -4.85 16.17
N ARG A 57 -15.49 -4.18 16.37
CA ARG A 57 -16.80 -4.84 16.44
C ARG A 57 -17.10 -5.62 15.17
N VAL A 58 -17.59 -6.85 15.37
CA VAL A 58 -18.08 -7.70 14.28
C VAL A 58 -19.40 -7.13 13.78
N PRO A 59 -19.61 -6.99 12.45
CA PRO A 59 -20.89 -6.62 11.89
C PRO A 59 -22.01 -7.59 12.31
N PRO A 60 -23.19 -7.09 12.72
CA PRO A 60 -24.28 -7.97 13.14
C PRO A 60 -24.90 -8.70 11.95
N GLY A 61 -25.51 -9.86 12.23
CA GLY A 61 -26.21 -10.69 11.25
C GLY A 61 -25.44 -11.98 10.93
N TYR A 62 -26.18 -13.02 10.55
CA TYR A 62 -25.60 -14.32 10.23
C TYR A 62 -24.68 -14.24 9.02
N ASN A 63 -23.45 -14.75 9.16
CA ASN A 63 -22.39 -14.73 8.17
C ASN A 63 -22.15 -13.35 7.52
N ALA A 64 -22.38 -12.27 8.27
CA ALA A 64 -22.24 -10.91 7.75
C ALA A 64 -20.82 -10.66 7.24
N PRO A 65 -20.65 -10.17 5.99
CA PRO A 65 -19.34 -9.79 5.47
C PRO A 65 -18.66 -8.80 6.41
N GLN A 66 -17.38 -9.01 6.67
CA GLN A 66 -16.54 -8.14 7.48
C GLN A 66 -15.20 -7.93 6.78
N GLN A 67 -14.41 -6.98 7.28
CA GLN A 67 -13.07 -6.68 6.73
C GLN A 67 -13.15 -6.30 5.25
N VAL A 68 -14.23 -5.62 4.85
CA VAL A 68 -14.47 -5.22 3.47
C VAL A 68 -13.43 -4.20 3.05
N HIS A 69 -12.78 -4.42 1.92
CA HIS A 69 -11.75 -3.53 1.43
C HIS A 69 -11.67 -3.58 -0.10
N ILE A 70 -11.30 -2.45 -0.71
CA ILE A 70 -11.14 -2.32 -2.15
C ILE A 70 -9.75 -1.85 -2.51
N THR A 71 -9.26 -2.29 -3.67
CA THR A 71 -8.08 -1.71 -4.33
C THR A 71 -8.30 -1.62 -5.84
N GLN A 72 -7.43 -0.91 -6.54
CA GLN A 72 -7.50 -0.83 -8.00
C GLN A 72 -7.25 -2.23 -8.60
N GLY A 73 -8.13 -2.66 -9.52
CA GLY A 73 -8.14 -4.00 -10.09
C GLY A 73 -7.55 -4.11 -11.48
N ASP A 74 -7.24 -2.99 -12.13
CA ASP A 74 -6.67 -2.93 -13.47
C ASP A 74 -5.51 -1.93 -13.56
N ARG A 75 -4.98 -1.75 -14.78
CA ARG A 75 -3.83 -0.88 -15.02
C ARG A 75 -4.18 0.61 -14.97
N VAL A 76 -5.40 1.02 -15.31
CA VAL A 76 -5.75 2.41 -15.63
C VAL A 76 -6.94 2.99 -14.85
N GLY A 77 -7.56 2.23 -13.96
CA GLY A 77 -8.62 2.71 -13.06
C GLY A 77 -10.04 2.34 -13.48
N LYS A 78 -10.22 1.42 -14.44
CA LYS A 78 -11.53 0.88 -14.84
C LYS A 78 -11.90 -0.43 -14.14
N GLY A 79 -11.02 -0.93 -13.27
CA GLY A 79 -11.25 -2.13 -12.48
C GLY A 79 -11.04 -1.90 -10.99
N VAL A 80 -11.80 -2.62 -10.17
CA VAL A 80 -11.69 -2.61 -8.71
C VAL A 80 -11.72 -4.06 -8.22
N ILE A 81 -10.78 -4.42 -7.35
CA ILE A 81 -10.84 -5.68 -6.59
C ILE A 81 -11.57 -5.37 -5.30
N VAL A 82 -12.73 -6.01 -5.12
CA VAL A 82 -13.52 -5.99 -3.87
C VAL A 82 -13.22 -7.26 -3.10
N SER A 83 -12.88 -7.11 -1.83
CA SER A 83 -12.50 -8.23 -0.97
C SER A 83 -13.20 -8.13 0.38
N TRP A 84 -13.51 -9.27 0.99
CA TRP A 84 -14.18 -9.36 2.30
C TRP A 84 -13.98 -10.75 2.92
N VAL A 85 -14.35 -10.88 4.19
CA VAL A 85 -14.36 -12.16 4.91
C VAL A 85 -15.77 -12.50 5.36
N THR A 86 -16.18 -13.75 5.20
CA THR A 86 -17.36 -14.32 5.85
C THR A 86 -16.90 -15.26 7.00
N PRO A 87 -17.41 -15.08 8.23
CA PRO A 87 -16.85 -15.77 9.40
C PRO A 87 -17.34 -17.21 9.60
N ASP A 88 -18.59 -17.52 9.22
CA ASP A 88 -19.28 -18.73 9.65
C ASP A 88 -19.25 -19.83 8.58
N GLU A 89 -19.52 -19.48 7.32
CA GLU A 89 -19.58 -20.42 6.19
C GLU A 89 -19.15 -19.75 4.87
N PRO A 90 -18.83 -20.51 3.79
CA PRO A 90 -18.25 -19.95 2.58
C PRO A 90 -19.02 -18.79 1.96
N GLY A 91 -20.36 -18.80 1.99
CA GLY A 91 -21.18 -17.76 1.36
C GLY A 91 -20.95 -17.59 -0.16
N SER A 92 -21.56 -16.55 -0.72
CA SER A 92 -21.39 -16.19 -2.13
C SER A 92 -20.18 -15.28 -2.34
N SER A 93 -19.37 -15.56 -3.37
CA SER A 93 -18.30 -14.64 -3.84
C SER A 93 -18.79 -13.64 -4.89
N GLU A 94 -20.10 -13.44 -5.00
CA GLU A 94 -20.70 -12.49 -5.94
C GLU A 94 -20.72 -11.08 -5.38
N VAL A 95 -20.46 -10.11 -6.25
CA VAL A 95 -20.66 -8.68 -5.96
C VAL A 95 -21.76 -8.17 -6.89
N LEU A 96 -22.81 -7.59 -6.32
CA LEU A 96 -23.77 -6.79 -7.08
C LEU A 96 -23.29 -5.34 -7.08
N TYR A 97 -23.34 -4.67 -8.23
CA TYR A 97 -22.87 -3.29 -8.34
C TYR A 97 -23.64 -2.51 -9.40
N TRP A 98 -23.77 -1.21 -9.21
CA TRP A 98 -24.45 -0.30 -10.13
C TRP A 98 -23.89 1.12 -9.97
N SER A 99 -23.90 1.89 -11.05
CA SER A 99 -23.59 3.32 -10.95
C SER A 99 -24.76 4.04 -10.26
N GLU A 100 -24.48 5.14 -9.56
CA GLU A 100 -25.50 5.93 -8.84
C GLU A 100 -26.68 6.37 -9.73
N ASN A 101 -26.43 6.54 -11.04
CA ASN A 101 -27.43 6.93 -12.03
C ASN A 101 -28.10 5.75 -12.77
N SER A 102 -27.87 4.51 -12.34
CA SER A 102 -28.41 3.31 -12.99
C SER A 102 -29.33 2.56 -12.03
N GLU A 103 -30.53 2.19 -12.53
CA GLU A 103 -31.45 1.29 -11.81
C GLU A 103 -31.08 -0.20 -12.01
N HIS A 104 -30.21 -0.50 -12.99
CA HIS A 104 -29.82 -1.87 -13.28
C HIS A 104 -28.59 -2.29 -12.48
N LYS A 105 -28.75 -3.33 -11.65
CA LYS A 105 -27.66 -3.99 -10.92
C LYS A 105 -26.94 -4.99 -11.81
N GLN A 106 -25.64 -4.79 -11.98
CA GLN A 106 -24.73 -5.75 -12.59
C GLN A 106 -24.19 -6.73 -11.55
N LYS A 107 -23.64 -7.85 -12.01
CA LYS A 107 -23.07 -8.90 -11.16
C LYS A 107 -21.66 -9.25 -11.60
N ALA A 108 -20.74 -9.34 -10.65
CA ALA A 108 -19.40 -9.88 -10.83
C ALA A 108 -19.22 -11.14 -9.96
N LYS A 109 -18.49 -12.13 -10.49
CA LYS A 109 -18.21 -13.40 -9.78
C LYS A 109 -16.76 -13.44 -9.33
N GLY A 110 -16.55 -13.54 -8.03
CA GLY A 110 -15.24 -13.69 -7.41
C GLY A 110 -14.87 -15.14 -7.12
N LYS A 111 -13.84 -15.29 -6.30
CA LYS A 111 -13.37 -16.57 -5.75
C LYS A 111 -13.26 -16.46 -4.24
N VAL A 112 -13.33 -17.61 -3.58
CA VAL A 112 -13.15 -17.75 -2.14
C VAL A 112 -11.92 -18.62 -1.85
N ASN A 113 -11.14 -18.23 -0.85
CA ASN A 113 -10.01 -18.98 -0.31
C ASN A 113 -10.03 -18.93 1.23
N ARG A 114 -9.22 -19.80 1.83
CA ARG A 114 -8.98 -19.84 3.27
C ARG A 114 -7.56 -20.29 3.50
N TYR A 115 -6.91 -19.80 4.55
CA TYR A 115 -5.59 -20.27 4.96
C TYR A 115 -5.58 -20.69 6.42
N LYS A 116 -4.57 -21.48 6.78
CA LYS A 116 -4.20 -21.77 8.17
C LYS A 116 -2.87 -21.11 8.45
N PHE A 117 -2.65 -20.62 9.65
CA PHE A 117 -1.35 -20.16 10.11
C PHE A 117 -1.13 -20.69 11.53
N TYR A 118 -0.19 -21.62 11.70
CA TYR A 118 -0.04 -22.36 12.96
C TYR A 118 -1.38 -22.96 13.43
N ASN A 119 -1.90 -22.55 14.58
CA ASN A 119 -3.18 -22.98 15.15
C ASN A 119 -4.39 -22.14 14.69
N TYR A 120 -4.16 -21.04 13.97
CA TYR A 120 -5.19 -20.18 13.42
C TYR A 120 -5.73 -20.73 12.09
N THR A 121 -7.05 -20.61 11.88
CA THR A 121 -7.70 -20.85 10.59
C THR A 121 -8.52 -19.61 10.24
N SER A 122 -8.29 -19.03 9.06
CA SER A 122 -9.02 -17.82 8.66
C SER A 122 -10.51 -18.09 8.45
N GLY A 123 -11.30 -17.02 8.44
CA GLY A 123 -12.61 -17.06 7.79
C GLY A 123 -12.49 -17.35 6.29
N TYR A 124 -13.60 -17.31 5.59
CA TYR A 124 -13.64 -17.47 4.14
C TYR A 124 -13.38 -16.11 3.48
N ILE A 125 -12.23 -15.99 2.85
CA ILE A 125 -11.76 -14.74 2.24
C ILE A 125 -12.21 -14.72 0.79
N HIS A 126 -12.83 -13.63 0.38
CA HIS A 126 -13.36 -13.44 -0.96
C HIS A 126 -12.59 -12.38 -1.70
N HIS A 127 -12.38 -12.61 -3.00
CA HIS A 127 -11.85 -11.61 -3.92
C HIS A 127 -12.67 -11.62 -5.20
N CYS A 128 -13.24 -10.48 -5.55
CA CYS A 128 -14.04 -10.28 -6.77
C CYS A 128 -13.54 -9.05 -7.53
N THR A 129 -13.11 -9.23 -8.77
CA THR A 129 -12.71 -8.12 -9.63
C THR A 129 -13.90 -7.64 -10.46
N ILE A 130 -14.30 -6.40 -10.27
CA ILE A 130 -15.22 -5.68 -11.14
C ILE A 130 -14.37 -4.98 -12.21
N ASN A 131 -14.77 -5.09 -13.49
CA ASN A 131 -14.03 -4.54 -14.62
C ASN A 131 -14.95 -3.66 -15.49
N ASN A 132 -14.37 -2.97 -16.47
CA ASN A 132 -15.08 -2.16 -17.46
C ASN A 132 -15.97 -1.07 -16.85
N LEU A 133 -15.56 -0.53 -15.69
CA LEU A 133 -16.25 0.59 -15.05
C LEU A 133 -16.06 1.88 -15.85
N MET A 134 -17.03 2.78 -15.74
CA MET A 134 -16.89 4.14 -16.25
C MET A 134 -15.95 4.95 -15.35
N TYR A 135 -15.16 5.85 -15.92
CA TYR A 135 -14.33 6.78 -15.16
C TYR A 135 -15.18 7.81 -14.41
N ASN A 136 -14.61 8.42 -13.37
CA ASN A 136 -15.21 9.49 -12.58
C ASN A 136 -16.69 9.26 -12.22
N THR A 137 -17.01 8.02 -11.85
CA THR A 137 -18.39 7.58 -11.61
C THR A 137 -18.47 6.94 -10.23
N LYS A 138 -19.50 7.34 -9.46
CA LYS A 138 -19.81 6.71 -8.19
C LYS A 138 -20.58 5.41 -8.42
N TYR A 139 -20.10 4.34 -7.83
CA TYR A 139 -20.71 3.02 -7.85
C TYR A 139 -21.11 2.62 -6.43
N CYS A 140 -22.31 2.08 -6.30
CA CYS A 140 -22.70 1.30 -5.13
C CYS A 140 -22.38 -0.17 -5.39
N TYR A 141 -22.01 -0.90 -4.33
CA TYR A 141 -21.80 -2.34 -4.41
C TYR A 141 -22.27 -3.05 -3.14
N GLU A 142 -22.70 -4.29 -3.30
CA GLU A 142 -23.21 -5.17 -2.25
C GLU A 142 -22.42 -6.48 -2.21
N VAL A 143 -22.14 -6.94 -0.99
CA VAL A 143 -21.51 -8.23 -0.66
C VAL A 143 -22.38 -9.00 0.34
N GLY A 144 -22.14 -10.31 0.49
CA GLY A 144 -22.96 -11.17 1.37
C GLY A 144 -24.29 -11.61 0.76
N ILE A 145 -24.34 -11.67 -0.58
CA ILE A 145 -25.54 -12.03 -1.33
C ILE A 145 -26.02 -13.44 -0.93
N GLY A 146 -27.30 -13.52 -0.53
CA GLY A 146 -27.93 -14.76 -0.06
C GLY A 146 -27.93 -14.96 1.46
N GLN A 147 -27.24 -14.09 2.21
CA GLN A 147 -27.20 -14.10 3.68
C GLN A 147 -27.40 -12.67 4.19
N THR A 148 -26.57 -12.19 5.13
CA THR A 148 -26.59 -10.78 5.55
C THR A 148 -25.88 -9.91 4.52
N VAL A 149 -26.66 -9.11 3.77
CA VAL A 149 -26.13 -8.20 2.76
C VAL A 149 -25.59 -6.92 3.40
N ARG A 150 -24.42 -6.47 2.95
CA ARG A 150 -23.87 -5.15 3.30
C ARG A 150 -23.58 -4.34 2.03
N GLN A 151 -23.96 -3.07 2.06
CA GLN A 151 -23.81 -2.13 0.94
C GLN A 151 -22.75 -1.08 1.25
N PHE A 152 -21.94 -0.78 0.24
CA PHE A 152 -20.88 0.22 0.26
C PHE A 152 -20.91 1.01 -1.06
N TRP A 153 -19.98 1.95 -1.21
CA TRP A 153 -19.84 2.72 -2.44
C TRP A 153 -18.39 3.14 -2.65
N PHE A 154 -17.99 3.40 -3.89
CA PHE A 154 -16.70 4.01 -4.23
C PHE A 154 -16.86 4.90 -5.47
N THR A 155 -15.85 5.72 -5.75
CA THR A 155 -15.79 6.50 -7.00
C THR A 155 -14.56 6.09 -7.80
N THR A 156 -14.76 5.72 -9.07
CA THR A 156 -13.64 5.45 -9.99
C THR A 156 -12.85 6.73 -10.25
N PRO A 157 -11.53 6.65 -10.46
CA PRO A 157 -10.75 7.84 -10.79
C PRO A 157 -11.19 8.43 -12.15
N PRO A 158 -10.88 9.70 -12.43
CA PRO A 158 -10.93 10.21 -13.79
C PRO A 158 -10.00 9.42 -14.72
N GLU A 159 -10.23 9.55 -16.02
CA GLU A 159 -9.37 8.95 -17.03
C GLU A 159 -7.92 9.44 -16.87
N VAL A 160 -6.95 8.58 -17.19
CA VAL A 160 -5.53 8.91 -17.08
C VAL A 160 -5.16 10.04 -18.05
N GLY A 161 -4.53 11.09 -17.55
CA GLY A 161 -4.09 12.24 -18.35
C GLY A 161 -3.08 13.11 -17.60
N PRO A 162 -2.25 13.88 -18.30
CA PRO A 162 -1.14 14.62 -17.70
C PRO A 162 -1.57 15.66 -16.67
N ASP A 163 -2.70 16.34 -16.90
CA ASP A 163 -3.16 17.46 -16.07
C ASP A 163 -4.35 17.10 -15.16
N VAL A 164 -4.56 15.80 -14.91
CA VAL A 164 -5.71 15.32 -14.12
C VAL A 164 -5.38 15.45 -12.63
N PRO A 165 -6.10 16.29 -11.86
CA PRO A 165 -5.86 16.45 -10.44
C PRO A 165 -6.30 15.20 -9.65
N TYR A 166 -5.54 14.87 -8.61
CA TYR A 166 -5.87 13.76 -7.72
C TYR A 166 -5.19 13.93 -6.36
N THR A 167 -5.89 13.58 -5.28
CA THR A 167 -5.35 13.65 -3.92
C THR A 167 -5.08 12.25 -3.38
N PHE A 168 -3.81 11.94 -3.14
CA PHE A 168 -3.40 10.70 -2.48
C PHE A 168 -3.17 10.93 -0.98
N GLY A 169 -3.73 10.06 -0.14
CA GLY A 169 -3.27 9.87 1.22
C GLY A 169 -2.01 9.01 1.26
N LEU A 170 -1.10 9.26 2.19
CA LEU A 170 0.10 8.45 2.40
C LEU A 170 0.08 7.96 3.85
N ILE A 171 0.04 6.64 4.03
CA ILE A 171 0.02 5.98 5.33
C ILE A 171 0.99 4.79 5.27
N GLY A 172 1.78 4.58 6.32
CA GLY A 172 2.60 3.40 6.51
C GLY A 172 2.60 3.06 7.99
N ASP A 173 3.02 1.84 8.33
CA ASP A 173 3.28 1.45 9.71
C ASP A 173 2.06 1.68 10.61
N LEU A 174 0.86 1.36 10.08
CA LEU A 174 -0.38 1.80 10.71
C LEU A 174 -0.58 1.07 12.04
N GLY A 175 -0.53 -0.27 12.04
CA GLY A 175 -0.89 -1.08 13.20
C GLY A 175 -2.32 -0.82 13.68
N GLN A 176 -2.57 -1.12 14.96
CA GLN A 176 -3.91 -1.09 15.55
C GLN A 176 -3.91 -0.56 16.99
N SER A 177 -3.06 0.44 17.23
CA SER A 177 -2.97 1.20 18.47
C SER A 177 -3.94 2.38 18.50
N PHE A 178 -4.07 3.03 19.66
CA PHE A 178 -4.83 4.27 19.76
C PHE A 178 -4.29 5.37 18.82
N ASP A 179 -2.98 5.46 18.63
CA ASP A 179 -2.36 6.39 17.67
C ASP A 179 -2.69 6.02 16.22
N SER A 180 -2.83 4.71 15.94
CA SER A 180 -3.28 4.21 14.64
C SER A 180 -4.70 4.69 14.34
N ASN A 181 -5.60 4.60 15.34
CA ASN A 181 -6.97 5.09 15.21
C ASN A 181 -7.01 6.60 15.00
N LEU A 182 -6.24 7.37 15.76
CA LEU A 182 -6.11 8.82 15.59
C LEU A 182 -5.60 9.17 14.19
N THR A 183 -4.57 8.49 13.71
CA THR A 183 -4.00 8.70 12.36
C THR A 183 -5.04 8.48 11.28
N LEU A 184 -5.80 7.38 11.36
CA LEU A 184 -6.85 7.08 10.39
C LEU A 184 -8.00 8.10 10.47
N THR A 185 -8.41 8.51 11.68
CA THR A 185 -9.42 9.56 11.87
C THR A 185 -8.95 10.93 11.35
N HIS A 186 -7.67 11.28 11.50
CA HIS A 186 -7.11 12.50 10.93
C HIS A 186 -7.10 12.46 9.41
N TYR A 187 -6.82 11.30 8.80
CA TYR A 187 -6.90 11.10 7.36
C TYR A 187 -8.33 11.31 6.84
N GLU A 188 -9.31 10.65 7.47
CA GLU A 188 -10.73 10.71 7.09
C GLU A 188 -11.30 12.13 7.21
N ASN A 189 -10.87 12.89 8.22
CA ASN A 189 -11.32 14.26 8.46
C ASN A 189 -10.48 15.34 7.76
N ASN A 190 -9.49 14.96 6.96
CA ASN A 190 -8.63 15.93 6.30
C ASN A 190 -9.44 16.74 5.25
N PRO A 191 -9.42 18.09 5.29
CA PRO A 191 -10.19 18.93 4.37
C PRO A 191 -9.78 18.77 2.89
N GLN A 192 -8.58 18.26 2.60
CA GLN A 192 -8.13 17.94 1.24
C GLN A 192 -8.82 16.70 0.64
N LYS A 193 -9.51 15.91 1.47
CA LYS A 193 -10.29 14.72 1.08
C LYS A 193 -9.50 13.74 0.21
N GLY A 194 -8.61 12.98 0.83
CA GLY A 194 -7.87 11.91 0.15
C GLY A 194 -8.80 10.93 -0.57
N GLN A 195 -8.49 10.63 -1.83
CA GLN A 195 -9.33 9.81 -2.71
C GLN A 195 -8.80 8.37 -2.84
N THR A 196 -7.55 8.15 -2.47
CA THR A 196 -6.84 6.86 -2.50
C THR A 196 -5.69 6.92 -1.53
N VAL A 197 -5.47 5.86 -0.77
CA VAL A 197 -4.31 5.75 0.11
C VAL A 197 -3.20 4.98 -0.61
N LEU A 198 -1.99 5.52 -0.61
CA LEU A 198 -0.77 4.78 -0.87
C LEU A 198 -0.31 4.21 0.48
N PHE A 199 -0.45 2.89 0.65
CA PHE A 199 -0.10 2.22 1.90
C PHE A 199 1.29 1.60 1.80
N VAL A 200 2.26 2.11 2.56
CA VAL A 200 3.70 1.85 2.33
C VAL A 200 4.28 0.70 3.16
N GLY A 201 3.44 -0.24 3.61
CA GLY A 201 3.86 -1.46 4.32
C GLY A 201 3.55 -1.43 5.81
N ASP A 202 3.72 -2.59 6.45
CA ASP A 202 3.50 -2.86 7.87
C ASP A 202 2.06 -2.53 8.32
N LEU A 203 1.14 -3.43 7.95
CA LEU A 203 -0.30 -3.25 8.10
C LEU A 203 -0.72 -3.42 9.55
N CYS A 204 -0.71 -4.66 10.05
CA CYS A 204 -1.43 -5.00 11.29
C CYS A 204 -0.53 -5.32 12.48
N TYR A 205 0.77 -5.57 12.26
CA TYR A 205 1.75 -6.01 13.27
C TYR A 205 1.30 -7.25 14.07
N ALA A 206 0.58 -8.17 13.43
CA ALA A 206 0.12 -9.42 14.06
C ALA A 206 1.29 -10.33 14.49
N ASP A 207 2.43 -10.24 13.81
CA ASP A 207 3.67 -10.95 14.12
C ASP A 207 4.31 -10.53 15.47
N GLN A 208 3.90 -9.39 16.03
CA GLN A 208 4.31 -8.98 17.39
C GLN A 208 3.55 -9.72 18.50
N TYR A 209 2.52 -10.51 18.15
CA TYR A 209 1.73 -11.27 19.11
C TYR A 209 2.21 -12.73 19.21
N PRO A 210 1.95 -13.42 20.34
CA PRO A 210 2.30 -14.83 20.48
C PRO A 210 1.82 -15.67 19.30
N ASN A 211 2.75 -16.41 18.68
CA ASN A 211 2.52 -17.23 17.49
C ASN A 211 1.97 -16.48 16.26
N HIS A 212 2.25 -15.18 16.18
CA HIS A 212 1.70 -14.27 15.17
C HIS A 212 0.17 -14.34 15.15
N ASP A 213 -0.49 -14.07 16.27
CA ASP A 213 -1.93 -14.24 16.42
C ASP A 213 -2.72 -13.57 15.28
N ASN A 214 -3.15 -14.38 14.31
CA ASN A 214 -3.78 -13.90 13.08
C ASN A 214 -5.20 -13.36 13.31
N VAL A 215 -5.75 -13.44 14.52
CA VAL A 215 -6.92 -12.64 14.94
C VAL A 215 -6.61 -11.14 14.86
N ARG A 216 -5.34 -10.75 14.99
CA ARG A 216 -4.89 -9.36 14.81
C ARG A 216 -4.96 -8.88 13.35
N TRP A 217 -4.89 -9.77 12.38
CA TRP A 217 -5.25 -9.44 10.99
C TRP A 217 -6.76 -9.18 10.85
N ASP A 218 -7.60 -9.97 11.53
CA ASP A 218 -9.05 -9.83 11.44
C ASP A 218 -9.57 -8.54 12.07
N THR A 219 -9.04 -8.19 13.24
CA THR A 219 -9.36 -6.92 13.93
C THR A 219 -8.87 -5.72 13.13
N TRP A 220 -7.65 -5.75 12.60
CA TRP A 220 -7.14 -4.69 11.73
C TRP A 220 -8.01 -4.50 10.48
N GLY A 221 -8.43 -5.60 9.84
CA GLY A 221 -9.34 -5.55 8.70
C GLY A 221 -10.68 -4.88 9.03
N ARG A 222 -11.27 -5.17 10.19
CA ARG A 222 -12.51 -4.50 10.66
C ARG A 222 -12.29 -3.03 11.00
N PHE A 223 -11.14 -2.70 11.59
CA PHE A 223 -10.76 -1.33 11.91
C PHE A 223 -10.58 -0.47 10.65
N ALA A 224 -9.86 -0.95 9.65
CA ALA A 224 -9.58 -0.20 8.43
C ALA A 224 -10.80 -0.09 7.49
N GLU A 225 -11.77 -1.02 7.58
CA GLU A 225 -12.96 -1.14 6.71
C GLU A 225 -13.69 0.19 6.51
N ARG A 226 -13.80 1.01 7.57
CA ARG A 226 -14.49 2.31 7.54
C ARG A 226 -13.88 3.31 6.54
N SER A 227 -12.64 3.10 6.12
CA SER A 227 -11.96 3.85 5.07
C SER A 227 -11.84 3.03 3.79
N VAL A 228 -11.22 1.85 3.87
CA VAL A 228 -10.81 1.08 2.69
C VAL A 228 -11.97 0.39 1.97
N ALA A 229 -13.17 0.32 2.54
CA ALA A 229 -14.35 -0.11 1.80
C ALA A 229 -14.88 0.97 0.84
N TYR A 230 -14.48 2.23 1.02
CA TYR A 230 -15.04 3.37 0.27
C TYR A 230 -14.04 4.02 -0.70
N GLN A 231 -12.75 3.76 -0.49
CA GLN A 231 -11.69 4.25 -1.36
C GLN A 231 -10.56 3.22 -1.47
N PRO A 232 -9.91 3.11 -2.65
CA PRO A 232 -8.81 2.17 -2.82
C PRO A 232 -7.62 2.49 -1.92
N TRP A 233 -7.09 1.47 -1.25
CA TRP A 233 -5.75 1.50 -0.69
C TRP A 233 -4.81 0.69 -1.61
N ILE A 234 -3.65 1.25 -1.93
CA ILE A 234 -2.64 0.62 -2.80
C ILE A 234 -1.59 0.00 -1.90
N TRP A 235 -1.52 -1.33 -1.92
CA TRP A 235 -0.80 -2.13 -0.94
C TRP A 235 0.68 -2.29 -1.29
N THR A 236 1.55 -1.97 -0.34
CA THR A 236 2.97 -2.36 -0.33
C THR A 236 3.16 -3.38 0.78
N ALA A 237 4.03 -4.38 0.57
CA ALA A 237 4.39 -5.35 1.60
C ALA A 237 5.62 -4.87 2.38
N GLY A 238 5.49 -4.73 3.70
CA GLY A 238 6.58 -4.44 4.63
C GLY A 238 7.20 -5.71 5.22
N ASN A 239 8.07 -5.57 6.23
CA ASN A 239 8.68 -6.71 6.90
C ASN A 239 7.69 -7.41 7.83
N HIS A 240 6.77 -6.67 8.45
CA HIS A 240 5.75 -7.26 9.31
C HIS A 240 4.74 -8.11 8.53
N GLU A 241 4.72 -8.01 7.20
CA GLU A 241 3.97 -8.92 6.34
C GLU A 241 4.73 -10.21 6.00
N LEU A 242 6.02 -10.35 6.32
CA LEU A 242 6.79 -11.56 6.00
C LEU A 242 6.16 -12.79 6.64
N ASP A 243 5.71 -12.68 7.90
CA ASP A 243 5.10 -13.79 8.65
C ASP A 243 5.88 -15.12 8.49
N PHE A 244 7.22 -15.01 8.44
CA PHE A 244 8.13 -16.13 8.26
C PHE A 244 8.56 -16.63 9.64
N ALA A 245 7.93 -17.71 10.10
CA ALA A 245 8.13 -18.30 11.42
C ALA A 245 8.35 -19.82 11.31
N PRO A 246 9.54 -20.28 10.88
CA PRO A 246 9.87 -21.69 10.74
C PRO A 246 9.66 -22.53 12.00
N GLU A 247 9.85 -21.93 13.18
CA GLU A 247 9.61 -22.53 14.49
C GLU A 247 8.15 -22.91 14.73
N LEU A 248 7.21 -22.29 14.00
CA LEU A 248 5.78 -22.61 13.99
C LEU A 248 5.40 -23.52 12.81
N GLY A 249 6.36 -23.91 11.96
CA GLY A 249 6.12 -24.60 10.69
C GLY A 249 5.69 -23.68 9.55
N GLU A 250 5.79 -22.37 9.72
CA GLU A 250 5.32 -21.36 8.75
C GLU A 250 6.47 -20.83 7.89
N ASN A 251 6.83 -21.60 6.87
CA ASN A 251 7.98 -21.36 5.99
C ASN A 251 7.67 -20.57 4.70
N LYS A 252 6.45 -20.06 4.55
CA LYS A 252 6.03 -19.35 3.33
C LYS A 252 5.92 -17.85 3.61
N PRO A 253 6.85 -17.01 3.12
CA PRO A 253 6.78 -15.57 3.28
C PRO A 253 5.47 -15.00 2.73
N PHE A 254 4.95 -13.97 3.40
CA PHE A 254 3.76 -13.21 3.01
C PHE A 254 2.47 -14.03 2.96
N LYS A 255 2.41 -15.17 3.63
CA LYS A 255 1.25 -16.07 3.54
C LYS A 255 -0.05 -15.41 4.01
N PRO A 256 -0.15 -14.76 5.18
CA PRO A 256 -1.36 -14.03 5.57
C PRO A 256 -1.68 -12.86 4.63
N PHE A 257 -0.68 -12.01 4.35
CA PHE A 257 -0.83 -10.85 3.47
C PHE A 257 -1.39 -11.23 2.08
N THR A 258 -0.77 -12.21 1.40
CA THR A 258 -1.18 -12.61 0.04
C THR A 258 -2.54 -13.30 -0.02
N ASN A 259 -3.03 -13.87 1.08
CA ASN A 259 -4.38 -14.41 1.13
C ASN A 259 -5.43 -13.35 1.40
N ARG A 260 -5.07 -12.22 2.02
CA ARG A 260 -6.00 -11.17 2.46
C ARG A 260 -6.04 -9.96 1.53
N TYR A 261 -4.91 -9.56 0.94
CA TYR A 261 -4.78 -8.32 0.17
C TYR A 261 -4.23 -8.60 -1.22
N HIS A 262 -5.13 -8.85 -2.17
CA HIS A 262 -4.77 -9.01 -3.58
C HIS A 262 -4.37 -7.68 -4.23
N THR A 263 -3.40 -7.73 -5.14
CA THR A 263 -2.93 -6.59 -5.93
C THR A 263 -3.13 -6.83 -7.43
N PRO A 264 -3.24 -5.79 -8.27
CA PRO A 264 -3.44 -5.93 -9.71
C PRO A 264 -2.14 -6.26 -10.47
N TYR A 265 -1.24 -7.04 -9.88
CA TYR A 265 0.14 -7.19 -10.37
C TYR A 265 0.26 -7.70 -11.82
N ARG A 266 -0.68 -8.57 -12.23
CA ARG A 266 -0.75 -9.06 -13.61
C ARG A 266 -1.10 -7.97 -14.61
N ALA A 267 -1.82 -6.93 -14.20
CA ALA A 267 -2.19 -5.81 -15.09
C ALA A 267 -0.98 -4.98 -15.53
N SER A 268 0.15 -5.07 -14.81
CA SER A 268 1.43 -4.48 -15.19
C SER A 268 2.46 -5.51 -15.64
N ASN A 269 2.03 -6.72 -16.04
CA ASN A 269 2.90 -7.82 -16.43
C ASN A 269 3.92 -8.24 -15.36
N SER A 270 3.63 -8.00 -14.08
CA SER A 270 4.44 -8.54 -12.99
C SER A 270 4.13 -10.03 -12.80
N THR A 271 5.12 -10.78 -12.30
CA THR A 271 5.01 -12.21 -11.99
C THR A 271 4.60 -12.48 -10.54
N ALA A 272 4.64 -11.48 -9.65
CA ALA A 272 4.33 -11.63 -8.22
C ALA A 272 3.54 -10.44 -7.66
N PRO A 273 2.75 -10.64 -6.58
CA PRO A 273 1.89 -9.61 -6.03
C PRO A 273 2.62 -8.49 -5.28
N PHE A 274 3.93 -8.63 -5.03
CA PHE A 274 4.71 -7.73 -4.18
C PHE A 274 5.32 -6.54 -4.92
N TRP A 275 5.44 -6.63 -6.25
CA TRP A 275 5.89 -5.53 -7.09
C TRP A 275 4.96 -5.41 -8.29
N TYR A 276 4.47 -4.21 -8.55
CA TYR A 276 3.51 -3.95 -9.61
C TYR A 276 3.42 -2.46 -9.91
N SER A 277 2.64 -2.09 -10.92
CA SER A 277 2.35 -0.69 -11.16
C SER A 277 0.92 -0.43 -11.61
N ILE A 278 0.40 0.72 -11.24
CA ILE A 278 -0.91 1.22 -11.66
C ILE A 278 -0.77 2.65 -12.21
N LYS A 279 -1.72 3.05 -13.06
CA LYS A 279 -1.93 4.43 -13.45
C LYS A 279 -3.25 4.88 -12.85
N ARG A 280 -3.26 6.09 -12.29
CA ARG A 280 -4.45 6.68 -11.70
C ARG A 280 -4.36 8.19 -11.82
N ALA A 281 -5.35 8.80 -12.48
CA ALA A 281 -5.30 10.21 -12.83
C ALA A 281 -3.98 10.56 -13.56
N SER A 282 -3.21 11.53 -13.08
CA SER A 282 -1.91 11.92 -13.64
C SER A 282 -0.72 11.12 -13.10
N ALA A 283 -0.93 10.17 -12.18
CA ALA A 283 0.14 9.43 -11.54
C ALA A 283 0.39 8.06 -12.18
N TYR A 284 1.66 7.76 -12.45
CA TYR A 284 2.15 6.39 -12.64
C TYR A 284 2.80 5.93 -11.33
N ILE A 285 2.18 4.99 -10.64
CA ILE A 285 2.62 4.49 -9.34
C ILE A 285 3.33 3.15 -9.55
N ILE A 286 4.57 3.04 -9.08
CA ILE A 286 5.36 1.81 -9.05
C ILE A 286 5.48 1.37 -7.60
N VAL A 287 4.99 0.17 -7.30
CA VAL A 287 5.14 -0.49 -6.00
C VAL A 287 6.26 -1.52 -6.12
N LEU A 288 7.23 -1.44 -5.21
CA LEU A 288 8.38 -2.36 -5.13
C LEU A 288 8.31 -3.15 -3.82
N SER A 289 9.08 -4.23 -3.74
CA SER A 289 9.17 -5.07 -2.55
C SER A 289 10.60 -5.06 -2.01
N SER A 290 10.80 -4.41 -0.86
CA SER A 290 12.08 -4.37 -0.15
C SER A 290 12.55 -5.75 0.33
N TYR A 291 11.62 -6.70 0.45
CA TYR A 291 11.80 -8.01 1.07
C TYR A 291 11.66 -9.16 0.06
N SER A 292 11.85 -8.86 -1.23
CA SER A 292 11.95 -9.85 -2.30
C SER A 292 13.31 -9.72 -2.98
N ALA A 293 13.68 -10.68 -3.83
CA ALA A 293 14.91 -10.58 -4.59
C ALA A 293 14.86 -9.35 -5.52
N TYR A 294 15.74 -8.38 -5.26
CA TYR A 294 16.09 -7.30 -6.19
C TYR A 294 17.53 -7.54 -6.63
N ALA A 295 17.79 -7.44 -7.94
CA ALA A 295 19.11 -7.78 -8.47
C ALA A 295 20.21 -6.96 -7.77
N HIS A 296 21.15 -7.64 -7.13
CA HIS A 296 22.47 -7.07 -6.89
C HIS A 296 23.17 -7.05 -8.25
N LEU A 297 23.15 -5.91 -8.92
CA LEU A 297 24.05 -5.67 -10.05
C LEU A 297 25.47 -5.58 -9.44
N LEU A 298 26.10 -6.74 -9.23
CA LEU A 298 27.55 -6.83 -9.32
C LEU A 298 27.86 -6.31 -10.73
N LEU A 299 28.52 -5.17 -10.80
CA LEU A 299 29.22 -4.70 -12.00
C LEU A 299 30.19 -5.81 -12.41
N ILE A 300 29.70 -6.79 -13.16
CA ILE A 300 30.53 -7.59 -14.04
C ILE A 300 30.97 -6.58 -15.09
N SER A 301 32.17 -6.04 -14.88
CA SER A 301 32.91 -5.29 -15.88
C SER A 301 32.96 -6.13 -17.14
N PHE A 302 32.03 -5.88 -18.07
CA PHE A 302 32.18 -6.31 -19.46
C PHE A 302 33.38 -5.53 -20.01
N TYR A 303 34.58 -6.10 -19.84
CA TYR A 303 35.68 -5.85 -20.75
C TYR A 303 35.22 -6.38 -22.11
N LEU A 304 34.56 -5.52 -22.89
CA LEU A 304 34.46 -5.69 -24.33
C LEU A 304 35.86 -5.43 -24.88
N CYS A 305 36.72 -6.45 -24.83
CA CYS A 305 37.98 -6.43 -25.55
C CYS A 305 37.64 -6.61 -27.02
N SER A 306 37.91 -5.57 -27.80
CA SER A 306 37.95 -5.56 -29.25
C SER A 306 38.69 -6.78 -29.80
N LEU A 307 37.99 -7.60 -30.57
CA LEU A 307 38.60 -8.48 -31.57
C LEU A 307 37.88 -8.25 -32.90
N LEU A 308 38.22 -7.11 -33.52
CA LEU A 308 38.33 -7.01 -34.97
C LEU A 308 39.73 -7.52 -35.34
N ARG A 309 39.76 -8.74 -35.89
CA ARG A 309 40.64 -9.13 -36.99
C ARG A 309 39.84 -10.02 -37.92
#